data_AF-A0AAE4MBZ9-F1
#
_entry.id   AF-A0AAE4MBZ9-F1
#
_cell.length_a   1.000
_cell.length_b   1.000
_cell.length_c   1.000
_cell.angle_alpha   90.00
_cell.angle_beta   90.00
_cell.angle_gamma   90.00
#
_symmetry.space_group_name_H-M   'P 1'
#
loop_
_entity.id
_entity.type
_entity.pdbx_description
1 polymer ?
#
loop_
_entity_poly.entity_id
_entity_poly.type
_entity_poly.pdbx_seq_one_letter_code
_entity_poly.pdbx_strand_id
1 'polypeptide(L)'
;MQLEKKVGNELIKTINRKDGVDAALDLTEAFLDTQISDELLGNIPLLGLIVKLKNFGCSISDYYFIKKLQKFVFHLGEVSTVERDEFFRKLSEDSEHQARVNDNLLLLLNASDDIEKPSLIGTVFSAYVRGAVNYEHFMQFSSAVNSLNCYQLKLLKEQSERQVARSVGHALASHGLVIVSVPTLAGSSTPNYYLNDEGALFLHCLFGSVVEWE
;
A
#
# COMPACT_ATOMS: atom_id res chain seq x y z
N MET A 1 -34.16 9.23 5.78
CA MET A 1 -34.34 9.84 4.44
C MET A 1 -33.99 11.34 4.33
N GLN A 2 -34.58 12.28 5.08
CA GLN A 2 -34.18 13.72 4.98
C GLN A 2 -32.94 14.08 5.83
N LEU A 3 -32.67 13.36 6.93
CA LEU A 3 -31.47 13.57 7.77
C LEU A 3 -30.19 13.05 7.09
N GLU A 4 -30.23 11.90 6.42
CA GLU A 4 -29.09 11.31 5.72
C GLU A 4 -28.65 12.14 4.50
N LYS A 5 -29.60 12.72 3.75
CA LYS A 5 -29.30 13.68 2.68
C LYS A 5 -28.66 14.97 3.20
N LYS A 6 -29.00 15.42 4.42
CA LYS A 6 -28.45 16.63 5.03
C LYS A 6 -27.04 16.41 5.59
N VAL A 7 -26.77 15.24 6.19
CA VAL A 7 -25.44 14.84 6.68
C VAL A 7 -24.47 14.62 5.51
N GLY A 8 -24.91 13.97 4.42
CA GLY A 8 -24.10 13.82 3.20
C GLY A 8 -23.71 15.15 2.56
N ASN A 9 -24.63 16.13 2.52
CA ASN A 9 -24.34 17.46 1.97
C ASN A 9 -23.43 18.31 2.87
N GLU A 10 -23.51 18.18 4.19
CA GLU A 10 -22.64 18.93 5.12
C GLU A 10 -21.22 18.32 5.22
N LEU A 11 -21.08 16.99 5.07
CA LEU A 11 -19.77 16.34 4.91
C LEU A 11 -19.07 16.76 3.61
N ILE A 12 -19.80 16.77 2.49
CA ILE A 12 -19.26 17.22 1.20
C ILE A 12 -18.85 18.71 1.24
N LYS A 13 -19.61 19.56 1.94
CA LYS A 13 -19.24 20.98 2.13
C LYS A 13 -18.03 21.18 3.05
N THR A 14 -17.82 20.29 4.01
CA THR A 14 -16.68 20.36 4.95
C THR A 14 -15.38 19.90 4.28
N ILE A 15 -15.45 18.91 3.39
CA ILE A 15 -14.30 18.45 2.57
C ILE A 15 -13.95 19.48 1.48
N ASN A 16 -14.91 20.30 1.06
CA ASN A 16 -14.72 21.33 0.03
C ASN A 16 -14.23 22.69 0.57
N ARG A 17 -13.77 22.76 1.83
CA ARG A 17 -12.91 23.89 2.22
C ARG A 17 -11.55 23.63 1.61
N LYS A 18 -11.27 24.31 0.50
CA LYS A 18 -9.92 24.47 -0.08
C LYS A 18 -8.85 24.51 1.02
N ASP A 19 -9.08 25.31 2.07
CA ASP A 19 -8.22 25.45 3.25
C ASP A 19 -7.75 24.14 3.93
N GLY A 20 -8.59 23.10 4.02
CA GLY A 20 -8.24 21.85 4.71
C GLY A 20 -7.50 20.84 3.82
N VAL A 21 -7.83 20.83 2.54
CA VAL A 21 -7.11 20.05 1.52
C VAL A 21 -5.76 20.71 1.25
N ASP A 22 -5.75 22.04 1.11
CA ASP A 22 -4.55 22.85 0.93
C ASP A 22 -3.62 22.68 2.14
N ALA A 23 -4.11 22.77 3.39
CA ALA A 23 -3.27 22.55 4.57
C ALA A 23 -2.69 21.12 4.67
N ALA A 24 -3.47 20.09 4.30
CA ALA A 24 -2.97 18.72 4.28
C ALA A 24 -1.94 18.48 3.17
N LEU A 25 -2.13 19.13 2.01
CA LEU A 25 -1.20 19.13 0.90
C LEU A 25 0.08 19.90 1.22
N ASP A 26 -0.03 21.07 1.85
CA ASP A 26 1.10 21.91 2.27
C ASP A 26 1.95 21.22 3.34
N LEU A 27 1.33 20.51 4.29
CA LEU A 27 2.05 19.67 5.27
C LEU A 27 2.77 18.49 4.61
N THR A 28 2.21 17.98 3.50
CA THR A 28 2.84 16.91 2.74
C THR A 28 4.01 17.47 1.93
N GLU A 29 3.82 18.57 1.23
CA GLU A 29 4.85 19.28 0.46
C GLU A 29 6.04 19.62 1.37
N ALA A 30 5.81 20.21 2.54
CA ALA A 30 6.87 20.48 3.52
C ALA A 30 7.59 19.22 4.06
N PHE A 31 6.86 18.10 4.24
CA PHE A 31 7.46 16.82 4.63
C PHE A 31 8.29 16.20 3.49
N LEU A 32 7.87 16.41 2.24
CA LEU A 32 8.57 15.91 1.06
C LEU A 32 9.82 16.72 0.76
N ASP A 33 9.74 18.05 0.82
CA ASP A 33 10.87 18.96 0.57
C ASP A 33 12.02 18.76 1.57
N THR A 34 11.71 18.31 2.79
CA THR A 34 12.71 18.06 3.83
C THR A 34 13.38 16.68 3.72
N GLN A 35 12.69 15.70 3.14
CA GLN A 35 13.17 14.31 3.09
C GLN A 35 13.62 13.89 1.69
N ILE A 36 13.09 14.48 0.62
CA ILE A 36 13.35 14.12 -0.78
C ILE A 36 14.08 15.29 -1.43
N SER A 37 15.24 15.04 -2.05
CA SER A 37 16.01 16.08 -2.75
C SER A 37 15.23 16.64 -3.95
N ASP A 38 15.40 17.93 -4.27
CA ASP A 38 14.76 18.60 -5.42
C ASP A 38 15.00 17.86 -6.75
N GLU A 39 16.16 17.21 -6.87
CA GLU A 39 16.56 16.44 -8.05
C GLU A 39 15.80 15.10 -8.15
N LEU A 40 15.33 14.54 -7.03
CA LEU A 40 14.42 13.39 -6.98
C LEU A 40 12.94 13.77 -7.07
N LEU A 41 12.53 14.96 -6.61
CA LEU A 41 11.13 15.42 -6.72
C LEU A 41 10.63 15.40 -8.16
N GLY A 42 11.51 15.68 -9.13
CA GLY A 42 11.22 15.57 -10.56
C GLY A 42 11.17 14.12 -11.09
N ASN A 43 11.78 13.17 -10.39
CA ASN A 43 11.95 11.78 -10.81
C ASN A 43 10.98 10.80 -10.13
N ILE A 44 10.28 11.20 -9.07
CA ILE A 44 9.18 10.45 -8.44
C ILE A 44 7.86 10.89 -9.09
N PRO A 45 7.28 10.13 -10.04
CA PRO A 45 6.19 10.63 -10.89
C PRO A 45 4.89 10.89 -10.12
N LEU A 46 4.73 10.24 -8.96
CA LEU A 46 3.60 10.41 -8.06
C LEU A 46 3.55 11.80 -7.41
N LEU A 47 4.71 12.44 -7.17
CA LEU A 47 4.75 13.76 -6.54
C LEU A 47 4.26 14.84 -7.51
N GLY A 48 4.63 14.70 -8.79
CA GLY A 48 4.08 15.53 -9.86
C GLY A 48 2.56 15.41 -9.99
N LEU A 49 1.95 14.28 -9.61
CA LEU A 49 0.49 14.13 -9.57
C LEU A 49 -0.13 14.87 -8.39
N ILE A 50 0.49 14.84 -7.20
CA ILE A 50 0.01 15.59 -6.02
C ILE A 50 -0.04 17.10 -6.33
N VAL A 51 1.05 17.64 -6.89
CA VAL A 51 1.16 19.06 -7.27
C VAL A 51 0.15 19.43 -8.38
N LYS A 52 -0.04 18.55 -9.37
CA LYS A 52 -1.04 18.76 -10.44
C LYS A 52 -2.47 18.74 -9.92
N LEU A 53 -2.79 17.84 -8.98
CA LEU A 53 -4.14 17.75 -8.40
C LEU A 53 -4.47 18.94 -7.49
N LYS A 54 -3.48 19.52 -6.79
CA LYS A 54 -3.63 20.73 -5.96
C LYS A 54 -4.20 21.92 -6.75
N ASN A 55 -3.82 22.05 -8.03
CA ASN A 55 -4.18 23.20 -8.87
C ASN A 55 -5.55 23.08 -9.55
N PHE A 56 -6.23 21.94 -9.44
CA PHE A 56 -7.56 21.71 -10.00
C PHE A 56 -8.62 21.64 -8.90
N GLY A 57 -9.87 21.99 -9.22
CA GLY A 57 -10.99 21.84 -8.28
C GLY A 57 -11.13 20.38 -7.85
N CYS A 58 -10.69 20.06 -6.64
CA CYS A 58 -10.58 18.69 -6.15
C CYS A 58 -11.96 18.04 -6.05
N SER A 59 -12.19 16.97 -6.81
CA SER A 59 -13.33 16.09 -6.57
C SER A 59 -13.11 15.28 -5.29
N ILE A 60 -14.18 14.65 -4.78
CA ILE A 60 -14.06 13.74 -3.62
C ILE A 60 -13.11 12.56 -3.92
N SER A 61 -13.10 12.09 -5.17
CA SER A 61 -12.19 11.03 -5.62
C SER A 61 -10.74 11.50 -5.60
N ASP A 62 -10.47 12.72 -6.07
CA ASP A 62 -9.13 13.31 -6.03
C ASP A 62 -8.65 13.48 -4.59
N TYR A 63 -9.52 13.95 -3.68
CA TYR A 63 -9.21 14.07 -2.26
C TYR A 63 -8.78 12.73 -1.63
N TYR A 64 -9.55 11.67 -1.86
CA TYR A 64 -9.18 10.35 -1.34
C TYR A 64 -7.93 9.80 -2.02
N PHE A 65 -7.74 10.02 -3.31
CA PHE A 65 -6.53 9.59 -3.99
C PHE A 65 -5.28 10.30 -3.44
N ILE A 66 -5.35 11.62 -3.22
CA ILE A 66 -4.31 12.39 -2.53
C ILE A 66 -4.02 11.80 -1.16
N LYS A 67 -5.04 11.51 -0.36
CA LYS A 67 -4.89 10.87 0.97
C LYS A 67 -4.15 9.53 0.88
N LYS A 68 -4.45 8.70 -0.12
CA LYS A 68 -3.77 7.43 -0.35
C LYS A 68 -2.30 7.66 -0.72
N LEU A 69 -2.03 8.62 -1.61
CA LEU A 69 -0.66 9.01 -1.98
C LEU A 69 0.14 9.48 -0.75
N GLN A 70 -0.44 10.34 0.09
CA GLN A 70 0.20 10.80 1.33
C GLN A 70 0.61 9.64 2.24
N LYS A 71 -0.30 8.69 2.46
CA LYS A 71 -0.04 7.51 3.29
C LYS A 71 1.07 6.61 2.72
N PHE A 72 1.06 6.41 1.41
CA PHE A 72 2.12 5.68 0.71
C PHE A 72 3.48 6.36 0.84
N VAL A 73 3.54 7.66 0.49
CA VAL A 73 4.80 8.39 0.45
C VAL A 73 5.41 8.58 1.85
N PHE A 74 4.60 8.68 2.90
CA PHE A 74 5.10 8.72 4.28
C PHE A 74 6.04 7.54 4.59
N HIS A 75 5.65 6.31 4.20
CA HIS A 75 6.46 5.10 4.44
C HIS A 75 7.68 5.02 3.52
N LEU A 76 7.60 5.60 2.32
CA LEU A 76 8.77 5.78 1.47
C LEU A 76 9.76 6.78 2.09
N GLY A 77 9.27 7.79 2.82
CA GLY A 77 10.08 8.75 3.57
C GLY A 77 10.91 8.15 4.71
N GLU A 78 10.60 6.92 5.14
CA GLU A 78 11.38 6.16 6.12
C GLU A 78 12.61 5.46 5.50
N VAL A 79 12.69 5.40 4.17
CA VAL A 79 13.88 4.94 3.45
C VAL A 79 14.89 6.09 3.42
N SER A 80 16.18 5.79 3.61
CA SER A 80 17.20 6.84 3.57
C SER A 80 17.23 7.52 2.19
N THR A 81 17.63 8.79 2.16
CA THR A 81 17.75 9.53 0.90
C THR A 81 18.73 8.85 -0.06
N VAL A 82 19.86 8.34 0.44
CA VAL A 82 20.86 7.63 -0.37
C VAL A 82 20.28 6.37 -1.04
N GLU A 83 19.56 5.54 -0.30
CA GLU A 83 18.92 4.33 -0.86
C GLU A 83 17.88 4.68 -1.92
N ARG A 84 17.07 5.72 -1.69
CA ARG A 84 16.09 6.20 -2.68
C ARG A 84 16.75 6.75 -3.92
N ASP A 85 17.77 7.60 -3.77
CA ASP A 85 18.53 8.18 -4.89
C ASP A 85 19.12 7.08 -5.75
N GLU A 86 19.77 6.08 -5.14
CA GLU A 86 20.35 4.95 -5.86
C GLU A 86 19.30 4.13 -6.61
N PHE A 87 18.18 3.82 -5.96
CA PHE A 87 17.09 3.06 -6.57
C PHE A 87 16.50 3.79 -7.78
N PHE A 88 16.13 5.06 -7.63
CA PHE A 88 15.49 5.82 -8.71
C PHE A 88 16.47 6.12 -9.85
N ARG A 89 17.76 6.29 -9.56
CA ARG A 89 18.81 6.39 -10.59
C ARG A 89 18.91 5.10 -11.40
N LYS A 90 18.88 3.93 -10.77
CA LYS A 90 18.87 2.64 -11.49
C LYS A 90 17.57 2.45 -12.25
N LEU A 91 16.44 2.84 -11.66
CA LEU A 91 15.13 2.71 -12.30
C LEU A 91 15.04 3.56 -13.59
N SER A 92 15.63 4.76 -13.60
CA SER A 92 15.61 5.64 -14.77
C SER A 92 16.54 5.21 -15.92
N GLU A 93 17.44 4.25 -15.67
CA GLU A 93 18.29 3.65 -16.73
C GLU A 93 17.46 2.74 -17.68
N ASP A 94 16.32 2.22 -17.21
CA ASP A 94 15.38 1.39 -17.98
C ASP A 94 14.00 2.06 -18.02
N SER A 95 13.73 2.80 -19.10
CA SER A 95 12.50 3.58 -19.25
C SER A 95 11.24 2.71 -19.35
N GLU A 96 11.33 1.47 -19.86
CA GLU A 96 10.20 0.55 -19.94
C GLU A 96 9.86 0.00 -18.56
N HIS A 97 10.87 -0.45 -17.82
CA HIS A 97 10.69 -0.90 -16.44
C HIS A 97 10.20 0.23 -15.53
N GLN A 98 10.76 1.44 -15.67
CA GLN A 98 10.29 2.63 -14.96
C GLN A 98 8.81 2.89 -15.21
N ALA A 99 8.38 2.95 -16.48
CA ALA A 99 6.98 3.17 -16.84
C ALA A 99 6.07 2.10 -16.23
N ARG A 100 6.47 0.82 -16.31
CA ARG A 100 5.74 -0.30 -15.74
C ARG A 100 5.60 -0.20 -14.21
N VAL A 101 6.67 0.17 -13.51
CA VAL A 101 6.63 0.39 -12.05
C VAL A 101 5.64 1.51 -11.72
N ASN A 102 5.69 2.61 -12.45
CA ASN A 102 4.81 3.77 -12.22
C ASN A 102 3.34 3.43 -12.42
N ASP A 103 3.00 2.85 -13.58
CA ASP A 103 1.61 2.54 -13.94
C ASP A 103 1.01 1.53 -12.95
N ASN A 104 1.77 0.48 -12.61
CA ASN A 104 1.28 -0.54 -11.69
C ASN A 104 1.15 -0.02 -10.26
N LEU A 105 2.06 0.85 -9.80
CA LEU A 105 1.93 1.51 -8.50
C LEU A 105 0.68 2.40 -8.45
N LEU A 106 0.40 3.16 -9.51
CA LEU A 106 -0.82 3.96 -9.62
C LEU A 106 -2.08 3.11 -9.56
N LEU A 107 -2.10 1.99 -10.30
CA LEU A 107 -3.22 1.04 -10.29
C LEU A 107 -3.43 0.44 -8.90
N LEU A 108 -2.36 0.05 -8.21
CA LEU A 108 -2.40 -0.48 -6.85
C LEU A 108 -3.00 0.52 -5.86
N LEU A 109 -2.54 1.78 -5.88
CA LEU A 109 -3.05 2.83 -4.99
C LEU A 109 -4.49 3.21 -5.33
N ASN A 110 -4.85 3.25 -6.61
CA ASN A 110 -6.22 3.54 -7.02
C ASN A 110 -7.19 2.43 -6.52
N ALA A 111 -6.78 1.16 -6.64
CA ALA A 111 -7.57 0.00 -6.24
C ALA A 111 -7.77 -0.16 -4.72
N SER A 112 -6.95 0.48 -3.89
CA SER A 112 -7.10 0.40 -2.43
C SER A 112 -8.44 0.99 -1.97
N ASP A 113 -9.28 0.20 -1.34
CA ASP A 113 -10.61 0.58 -0.82
C ASP A 113 -10.59 1.02 0.65
N ASP A 114 -9.46 0.84 1.33
CA ASP A 114 -9.22 1.22 2.73
C ASP A 114 -7.97 2.11 2.83
N ILE A 115 -8.00 3.10 3.73
CA ILE A 115 -6.92 4.09 3.87
C ILE A 115 -5.64 3.53 4.51
N GLU A 116 -5.71 2.37 5.15
CA GLU A 116 -4.54 1.69 5.72
C GLU A 116 -3.75 0.90 4.65
N LYS A 117 -4.39 0.49 3.55
CA LYS A 117 -3.73 -0.27 2.48
C LYS A 117 -2.59 0.50 1.80
N PRO A 118 -2.73 1.78 1.43
CA PRO A 118 -1.62 2.58 0.88
C PRO A 118 -0.41 2.65 1.80
N SER A 119 -0.61 2.67 3.12
CA SER A 119 0.48 2.61 4.10
C SER A 119 1.28 1.31 3.95
N LEU A 120 0.58 0.17 3.94
CA LEU A 120 1.19 -1.15 3.80
C LEU A 120 1.87 -1.33 2.42
N ILE A 121 1.25 -0.84 1.35
CA ILE A 121 1.87 -0.82 0.01
C ILE A 121 3.14 0.04 0.03
N GLY A 122 3.13 1.16 0.76
CA GLY A 122 4.31 1.99 1.01
C GLY A 122 5.42 1.20 1.69
N THR A 123 5.11 0.43 2.73
CA THR A 123 6.07 -0.46 3.40
C THR A 123 6.68 -1.49 2.44
N VAL A 124 5.87 -2.15 1.60
CA VAL A 124 6.36 -3.13 0.62
C VAL A 124 7.24 -2.45 -0.44
N PHE A 125 6.83 -1.28 -0.94
CA PHE A 125 7.62 -0.52 -1.89
C PHE A 125 8.95 -0.07 -1.28
N SER A 126 8.97 0.34 -0.01
CA SER A 126 10.19 0.65 0.72
C SER A 126 11.13 -0.56 0.83
N ALA A 127 10.60 -1.78 0.98
CA ALA A 127 11.43 -2.98 0.93
C ALA A 127 12.00 -3.25 -0.47
N TYR A 128 11.23 -2.95 -1.53
CA TYR A 128 11.70 -3.03 -2.91
C TYR A 128 12.81 -2.00 -3.20
N VAL A 129 12.64 -0.76 -2.73
CA VAL A 129 13.66 0.31 -2.86
C VAL A 129 14.98 -0.10 -2.20
N ARG A 130 14.93 -0.74 -1.03
CA ARG A 130 16.11 -1.26 -0.32
C ARG A 130 16.68 -2.54 -0.93
N GLY A 131 16.03 -3.12 -1.94
CA GLY A 131 16.43 -4.39 -2.55
C GLY A 131 16.18 -5.62 -1.68
N ALA A 132 15.40 -5.51 -0.61
CA ALA A 132 15.02 -6.65 0.24
C ALA A 132 14.03 -7.59 -0.46
N VAL A 133 13.25 -7.05 -1.40
CA VAL A 133 12.37 -7.80 -2.28
C VAL A 133 12.54 -7.31 -3.73
N ASN A 134 12.21 -8.13 -4.72
CA ASN A 134 12.24 -7.73 -6.13
C ASN A 134 10.90 -7.13 -6.58
N TYR A 135 10.80 -6.79 -7.86
CA TYR A 135 9.59 -6.21 -8.43
C TYR A 135 8.40 -7.17 -8.40
N GLU A 136 8.62 -8.45 -8.66
CA GLU A 136 7.59 -9.50 -8.63
C GLU A 136 6.98 -9.63 -7.23
N HIS A 137 7.82 -9.66 -6.18
CA HIS A 137 7.38 -9.65 -4.80
C HIS A 137 6.62 -8.37 -4.46
N PHE A 138 7.11 -7.19 -4.88
CA PHE A 138 6.38 -5.93 -4.70
C PHE A 138 4.96 -6.00 -5.26
N MET A 139 4.81 -6.51 -6.48
CA MET A 139 3.51 -6.66 -7.13
C MET A 139 2.62 -7.69 -6.43
N GLN A 140 3.17 -8.86 -6.10
CA GLN A 140 2.45 -9.95 -5.43
C GLN A 140 1.95 -9.51 -4.04
N PHE A 141 2.82 -8.94 -3.22
CA PHE A 141 2.53 -8.54 -1.85
C PHE A 141 1.57 -7.35 -1.81
N SER A 142 1.75 -6.36 -2.69
CA SER A 142 0.83 -5.22 -2.78
C SER A 142 -0.57 -5.63 -3.25
N SER A 143 -0.67 -6.58 -4.20
CA SER A 143 -1.96 -7.14 -4.61
C SER A 143 -2.62 -7.92 -3.47
N ALA A 144 -1.82 -8.69 -2.72
CA ALA A 144 -2.31 -9.42 -1.56
C ALA A 144 -2.90 -8.46 -0.51
N VAL A 145 -2.20 -7.36 -0.19
CA VAL A 145 -2.71 -6.29 0.67
C VAL A 145 -4.05 -5.76 0.16
N ASN A 146 -4.14 -5.45 -1.13
CA ASN A 146 -5.38 -4.93 -1.71
C ASN A 146 -6.54 -5.93 -1.69
N SER A 147 -6.27 -7.24 -1.68
CA SER A 147 -7.31 -8.27 -1.60
C SER A 147 -7.93 -8.46 -0.22
N LEU A 148 -7.26 -7.99 0.85
CA LEU A 148 -7.69 -8.18 2.24
C LEU A 148 -8.60 -7.04 2.69
N ASN A 149 -9.71 -7.32 3.35
CA ASN A 149 -10.53 -6.28 3.99
C ASN A 149 -9.94 -5.84 5.35
N CYS A 150 -10.50 -4.78 5.94
CA CYS A 150 -10.02 -4.22 7.20
C CYS A 150 -10.00 -5.22 8.37
N TYR A 151 -10.92 -6.19 8.40
CA TYR A 151 -10.94 -7.23 9.43
C TYR A 151 -9.82 -8.25 9.21
N GLN A 152 -9.62 -8.70 7.97
CA GLN A 152 -8.55 -9.63 7.62
C GLN A 152 -7.16 -9.02 7.84
N LEU A 153 -6.96 -7.73 7.55
CA LEU A 153 -5.71 -7.03 7.84
C LEU A 153 -5.39 -6.97 9.34
N LYS A 154 -6.40 -6.82 10.20
CA LYS A 154 -6.21 -6.87 11.66
C LYS A 154 -5.74 -8.25 12.10
N LEU A 155 -6.39 -9.31 11.63
CA LEU A 155 -5.97 -10.69 11.91
C LEU A 155 -4.55 -10.96 11.41
N LEU A 156 -4.22 -10.50 10.20
CA LEU A 156 -2.91 -10.68 9.61
C LEU A 156 -1.81 -10.00 10.44
N LYS A 157 -2.09 -8.82 11.02
CA LYS A 157 -1.14 -8.09 11.88
C LYS A 157 -0.84 -8.82 13.19
N GLU A 158 -1.79 -9.60 13.69
CA GLU A 158 -1.65 -10.39 14.92
C GLU A 158 -1.06 -11.79 14.64
N GLN A 159 -0.74 -12.11 13.39
CA GLN A 159 -0.26 -13.43 12.99
C GLN A 159 1.18 -13.68 13.47
N SER A 160 1.35 -14.67 14.34
CA SER A 160 2.66 -15.20 14.79
C SER A 160 2.91 -16.64 14.36
N GLU A 161 1.85 -17.43 14.26
CA GLU A 161 1.92 -18.85 13.88
C GLU A 161 1.91 -19.03 12.36
N ARG A 162 2.32 -20.21 11.90
CA ARG A 162 2.25 -20.57 10.47
C ARG A 162 0.81 -20.74 9.98
N GLN A 163 -0.09 -21.28 10.82
CA GLN A 163 -1.48 -21.49 10.44
C GLN A 163 -2.25 -20.16 10.50
N VAL A 164 -2.84 -19.75 9.36
CA VAL A 164 -3.60 -18.50 9.29
C VAL A 164 -5.09 -18.71 9.45
N ALA A 165 -5.79 -17.68 9.93
CA ALA A 165 -7.24 -17.67 9.94
C ALA A 165 -7.79 -17.94 8.52
N ARG A 166 -8.82 -18.79 8.41
CA ARG A 166 -9.32 -19.27 7.10
C ARG A 166 -9.70 -18.13 6.14
N SER A 167 -10.30 -17.06 6.64
CA SER A 167 -10.67 -15.89 5.84
C SER A 167 -9.43 -15.20 5.24
N VAL A 168 -8.35 -15.10 6.00
CA VAL A 168 -7.06 -14.56 5.54
C VAL A 168 -6.42 -15.55 4.55
N GLY A 169 -6.34 -16.83 4.92
CA GLY A 169 -5.77 -17.88 4.08
C GLY A 169 -6.41 -17.98 2.70
N HIS A 170 -7.73 -17.83 2.60
CA HIS A 170 -8.42 -17.81 1.31
C HIS A 170 -7.95 -16.67 0.39
N ALA A 171 -7.77 -15.46 0.92
CA ALA A 171 -7.28 -14.31 0.15
C ALA A 171 -5.78 -14.44 -0.20
N LEU A 172 -4.99 -14.97 0.73
CA LEU A 172 -3.56 -15.20 0.51
C LEU A 172 -3.28 -16.34 -0.49
N ALA A 173 -4.17 -17.33 -0.59
CA ALA A 173 -4.02 -18.47 -1.49
C ALA A 173 -4.00 -18.05 -2.97
N SER A 174 -4.83 -17.08 -3.39
CA SER A 174 -4.82 -16.59 -4.77
C SER A 174 -3.54 -15.84 -5.14
N HIS A 175 -2.74 -15.48 -4.15
CA HIS A 175 -1.45 -14.81 -4.32
C HIS A 175 -0.27 -15.77 -4.09
N GLY A 176 -0.53 -17.07 -3.86
CA GLY A 176 0.53 -18.06 -3.64
C GLY A 176 1.30 -17.89 -2.33
N LEU A 177 0.72 -17.25 -1.31
CA LEU A 177 1.38 -16.96 -0.03
C LEU A 177 1.08 -18.00 1.07
N VAL A 178 0.31 -19.03 0.74
CA VAL A 178 -0.05 -20.11 1.68
C VAL A 178 -0.11 -21.46 0.96
N ILE A 179 0.15 -22.52 1.72
CA ILE A 179 -0.13 -23.91 1.39
C ILE A 179 -1.53 -24.24 1.88
N VAL A 180 -2.33 -24.86 1.02
CA VAL A 180 -3.68 -25.33 1.35
C VAL A 180 -3.60 -26.81 1.73
N SER A 181 -4.09 -27.16 2.92
CA SER A 181 -4.18 -28.54 3.39
C SER A 181 -5.62 -28.90 3.69
N VAL A 182 -6.11 -29.98 3.10
CA VAL A 182 -7.47 -30.50 3.36
C VAL A 182 -7.33 -31.79 4.18
N PRO A 183 -7.68 -31.77 5.48
CA PRO A 183 -7.53 -32.95 6.33
C PRO A 183 -8.54 -34.04 5.94
N THR A 184 -8.04 -35.12 5.33
CA THR A 184 -8.88 -36.23 4.82
C THR A 184 -9.37 -37.19 5.90
N LEU A 185 -8.69 -37.27 7.05
CA LEU A 185 -8.93 -38.28 8.08
C LEU A 185 -10.13 -38.01 8.99
N ALA A 186 -10.64 -36.78 9.04
CA ALA A 186 -11.71 -36.37 9.96
C ALA A 186 -13.08 -36.17 9.29
N GLY A 187 -13.22 -36.48 7.99
CA GLY A 187 -14.42 -36.15 7.22
C GLY A 187 -14.65 -34.63 7.06
N SER A 188 -13.68 -33.80 7.45
CA SER A 188 -13.73 -32.36 7.27
C SER A 188 -13.29 -32.00 5.85
N SER A 189 -14.18 -31.36 5.10
CA SER A 189 -13.88 -30.78 3.78
C SER A 189 -13.36 -29.34 3.89
N THR A 190 -13.11 -28.84 5.11
CA THR A 190 -12.68 -27.44 5.29
C THR A 190 -11.16 -27.35 5.16
N PRO A 191 -10.62 -26.53 4.25
CA PRO A 191 -9.19 -26.33 4.12
C PRO A 191 -8.61 -25.56 5.30
N ASN A 192 -7.43 -25.98 5.74
CA ASN A 192 -6.50 -25.19 6.54
C ASN A 192 -5.48 -24.52 5.62
N TYR A 193 -4.98 -23.36 6.05
CA TYR A 193 -4.03 -22.56 5.29
C TYR A 193 -2.81 -22.30 6.18
N TYR A 194 -1.63 -22.53 5.61
CA TYR A 194 -0.36 -22.38 6.30
C TYR A 194 0.54 -21.47 5.48
N LEU A 195 1.17 -20.48 6.07
CA LEU A 195 2.16 -19.65 5.38
C LEU A 195 3.24 -20.54 4.76
N ASN A 196 3.60 -20.24 3.51
CA ASN A 196 4.84 -20.72 2.92
C ASN A 196 5.94 -19.65 3.11
N ASP A 197 7.11 -19.88 2.52
CA ASP A 197 8.25 -18.97 2.64
C ASP A 197 7.91 -17.57 2.10
N GLU A 198 7.17 -17.47 1.00
CA GLU A 198 6.68 -16.20 0.46
C GLU A 198 5.69 -15.50 1.39
N GLY A 199 4.78 -16.24 2.02
CA GLY A 199 3.85 -15.72 3.02
C GLY A 199 4.56 -15.22 4.28
N ALA A 200 5.62 -15.92 4.71
CA ALA A 200 6.46 -15.48 5.82
C ALA A 200 7.26 -14.22 5.46
N LEU A 201 7.84 -14.17 4.26
CA LEU A 201 8.51 -12.98 3.74
C LEU A 201 7.55 -11.79 3.62
N PHE A 202 6.33 -12.02 3.16
CA PHE A 202 5.26 -11.03 3.11
C PHE A 202 4.94 -10.45 4.48
N LEU A 203 4.74 -11.30 5.51
CA LEU A 203 4.51 -10.82 6.88
C LEU A 203 5.70 -10.07 7.46
N HIS A 204 6.92 -10.58 7.22
CA HIS A 204 8.14 -9.92 7.65
C HIS A 204 8.26 -8.53 7.01
N CYS A 205 7.97 -8.41 5.72
CA CYS A 205 7.98 -7.15 5.00
C CYS A 205 6.98 -6.15 5.56
N LEU A 206 5.77 -6.58 5.92
CA LEU A 206 4.71 -5.68 6.41
C LEU A 206 4.89 -5.26 7.87
N PHE A 207 5.32 -6.17 8.73
CA PHE A 207 5.22 -6.00 10.19
C PHE A 207 6.52 -6.30 10.94
N GLY A 208 7.58 -6.73 10.25
CA GLY A 208 8.80 -7.23 10.88
C GLY A 208 8.61 -8.55 11.63
N SER A 209 7.48 -9.23 11.41
CA SER A 209 7.15 -10.48 12.10
C SER A 209 8.15 -11.59 11.79
N VAL A 210 8.39 -12.45 12.79
CA VAL A 210 9.06 -13.75 12.63
C VAL A 210 8.01 -14.83 12.84
N VAL A 211 7.83 -15.69 11.85
CA VAL A 211 6.84 -16.78 11.90
C VAL A 211 7.49 -18.00 12.53
N GLU A 212 6.83 -18.58 13.53
CA GLU A 212 7.28 -19.81 14.17
C GLU A 212 6.94 -21.02 13.28
N TRP A 213 7.96 -21.82 12.98
CA TRP A 213 7.86 -23.06 12.21
C TRP A 213 7.95 -24.24 13.17
N GLU A 214 6.82 -24.60 13.79
CA GLU A 214 6.66 -25.89 14.48
C GLU A 214 6.35 -27.03 13.50
#